data_AF-A0AAW3B6B4-F1
#
_entry.id   AF-A0AAW3B6B4-F1
#
_cell.length_a   1.000
_cell.length_b   1.000
_cell.length_c   1.000
_cell.angle_alpha   90.00
_cell.angle_beta   90.00
_cell.angle_gamma   90.00
#
_symmetry.space_group_name_H-M   'P 1'
#
loop_
_entity.id
_entity.type
_entity.pdbx_description
1 polymer ?
#
loop_
_entity_poly.entity_id
_entity_poly.type
_entity_poly.pdbx_seq_one_letter_code
_entity_poly.pdbx_strand_id
1 'polypeptide(L)'
;MQRNNADQSAFSAISQLRNDIRKSYQIADTEQTDTTSPNSRTIDRLKETSDLFVLGREKLGSPEGSLIEVENAVTRAKDTEIEVAALRAEKMRLQAIADSHRSKAGATGSVAEVEAFVAYAKELSELHDQLALSRIVFKAVLAKSLEDIRDERLGQQDRRFIDPQSWEVKKGVLKRALQSLRSKTDQLCLSAETYLDADEALFLDVMGLATEAADHVRRGDAMREARDAKLKVFYAECAKLTGWCRQQLTNLEAMQEPDHIQEYCATLADNYPTMSNNFAVLLDSVHEYVRANLVPVHKALLEAEEVWLYLQVSTLERLSKTLFEIHPKSPLDVEVKKYMSYPEHAAKFLEDFERCVAAQSSQHGEVGELDTIQRECQEVRYELCGEFAELPREVQAFSQRAQALRLGYQCFREAVLHRLTYVSPVANTVLESKRRQDEFDDCVRELKSWAAEASHGESWRDIYSKIVEIKQMIKSEQSSLEKKRGRAMTSTRN
;
A
#
# COMPACT_ATOMS: atom_id res chain seq x y z
N MET A 1 -16.82 -38.72 -46.27
CA MET A 1 -16.63 -40.13 -45.85
C MET A 1 -15.18 -40.21 -45.37
N GLN A 2 -14.81 -40.40 -44.11
CA GLN A 2 -15.33 -41.27 -43.05
C GLN A 2 -15.51 -40.48 -41.74
N ARG A 3 -16.68 -40.57 -41.09
CA ARG A 3 -16.85 -40.19 -39.68
C ARG A 3 -16.50 -41.44 -38.85
N ASN A 4 -15.58 -41.27 -37.91
CA ASN A 4 -14.98 -42.34 -37.12
C ASN A 4 -16.02 -43.14 -36.34
N ASN A 5 -15.98 -44.48 -36.49
CA ASN A 5 -16.75 -45.45 -35.72
C ASN A 5 -16.40 -45.49 -34.21
N ALA A 6 -15.45 -44.67 -33.74
CA ALA A 6 -15.02 -44.63 -32.35
C ALA A 6 -16.01 -43.90 -31.42
N ASP A 7 -16.63 -42.81 -31.89
CA ASP A 7 -17.58 -42.03 -31.07
C ASP A 7 -18.87 -42.81 -30.79
N GLN A 8 -19.30 -43.65 -31.74
CA GLN A 8 -20.46 -44.53 -31.54
C GLN A 8 -20.17 -45.64 -30.51
N SER A 9 -18.91 -46.03 -30.32
CA SER A 9 -18.51 -47.06 -29.35
C SER A 9 -18.51 -46.54 -27.91
N ALA A 10 -18.05 -45.32 -27.67
CA ALA A 10 -18.08 -44.72 -26.34
C ALA A 10 -19.52 -44.36 -25.93
N PHE A 11 -20.32 -43.85 -26.86
CA PHE A 11 -21.72 -43.51 -26.61
C PHE A 11 -22.59 -44.76 -26.38
N SER A 12 -22.29 -45.88 -27.06
CA SER A 12 -22.96 -47.15 -26.82
C SER A 12 -22.57 -47.75 -25.47
N ALA A 13 -21.29 -47.70 -25.09
CA ALA A 13 -20.81 -48.17 -23.78
C ALA A 13 -21.42 -47.38 -22.61
N ILE A 14 -21.52 -46.06 -22.73
CA ILE A 14 -22.20 -45.19 -21.75
C ILE A 14 -23.71 -45.49 -21.68
N SER A 15 -24.34 -45.76 -22.82
CA SER A 15 -25.76 -46.14 -22.87
C SER A 15 -26.00 -47.52 -22.23
N GLN A 16 -25.03 -48.42 -22.32
CA GLN A 16 -25.05 -49.75 -21.72
C GLN A 16 -24.89 -49.66 -20.19
N LEU A 17 -23.92 -48.89 -19.71
CA LEU A 17 -23.70 -48.61 -18.29
C LEU A 17 -24.94 -47.97 -17.63
N ARG A 18 -25.61 -47.04 -18.32
CA ARG A 18 -26.87 -46.45 -17.87
C ARG A 18 -27.98 -47.50 -17.72
N ASN A 19 -28.07 -48.43 -18.68
CA ASN A 19 -29.07 -49.50 -18.63
C ASN A 19 -28.77 -50.51 -17.50
N ASP A 20 -27.50 -50.76 -17.19
CA ASP A 20 -27.07 -51.64 -16.10
C ASP A 20 -27.30 -51.01 -14.73
N ILE A 21 -27.07 -49.70 -14.58
CA ILE A 21 -27.42 -48.94 -13.37
C ILE A 21 -28.94 -48.91 -13.18
N ARG A 22 -29.72 -48.70 -14.25
CA ARG A 22 -31.20 -48.74 -14.20
C ARG A 22 -31.73 -50.13 -13.86
N LYS A 23 -31.14 -51.21 -14.37
CA LYS A 23 -31.48 -52.59 -13.98
C LYS A 23 -31.17 -52.85 -12.51
N SER A 24 -30.02 -52.38 -12.02
CA SER A 24 -29.63 -52.50 -10.62
C SER A 24 -30.61 -51.75 -9.69
N TYR A 25 -31.16 -50.62 -10.16
CA TYR A 25 -32.22 -49.88 -9.46
C TYR A 25 -33.55 -50.64 -9.44
N GLN A 26 -33.98 -51.22 -10.56
CA GLN A 26 -35.23 -52.00 -10.63
C GLN A 26 -35.19 -53.27 -9.76
N ILE A 27 -34.02 -53.90 -9.62
CA ILE A 27 -33.80 -55.05 -8.73
C ILE A 27 -33.87 -54.61 -7.26
N ALA A 28 -33.30 -53.46 -6.91
CA ALA A 28 -33.38 -52.90 -5.54
C ALA A 28 -34.79 -52.44 -5.14
N ASP A 29 -35.63 -52.05 -6.11
CA ASP A 29 -37.02 -51.63 -5.89
C ASP A 29 -37.98 -52.83 -5.72
N THR A 30 -37.65 -53.99 -6.33
CA THR A 30 -38.48 -55.22 -6.20
C THR A 30 -38.19 -56.02 -4.93
N GLU A 31 -37.05 -55.82 -4.27
CA GLU A 31 -36.73 -56.43 -2.97
C GLU A 31 -37.30 -55.65 -1.77
N GLN A 32 -37.99 -54.52 -1.99
CA GLN A 32 -38.70 -53.77 -0.95
C GLN A 32 -40.12 -54.30 -0.69
N THR A 33 -40.20 -55.52 -0.15
CA THR A 33 -41.37 -55.97 0.60
C THR A 33 -40.91 -56.71 1.85
N ASP A 34 -40.16 -56.03 2.72
CA ASP A 34 -40.31 -56.18 4.17
C ASP A 34 -39.46 -55.18 4.95
N THR A 35 -39.93 -54.92 6.17
CA THR A 35 -39.79 -53.72 7.02
C THR A 35 -38.40 -53.31 7.53
N THR A 36 -38.27 -51.99 7.73
CA THR A 36 -37.40 -51.22 8.68
C THR A 36 -35.88 -51.11 8.46
N SER A 37 -35.41 -49.85 8.37
CA SER A 37 -34.00 -49.34 8.41
C SER A 37 -33.23 -49.32 7.06
N PRO A 38 -31.92 -49.01 7.04
CA PRO A 38 -31.21 -47.76 6.75
C PRO A 38 -30.99 -47.44 5.25
N ASN A 39 -31.89 -47.89 4.37
CA ASN A 39 -31.67 -47.90 2.92
C ASN A 39 -31.93 -46.57 2.18
N SER A 40 -32.51 -45.54 2.82
CA SER A 40 -32.75 -44.25 2.14
C SER A 40 -31.44 -43.55 1.76
N ARG A 41 -30.43 -43.55 2.62
CA ARG A 41 -29.13 -42.89 2.35
C ARG A 41 -28.37 -43.50 1.17
N THR A 42 -28.54 -44.79 0.92
CA THR A 42 -27.91 -45.49 -0.20
C THR A 42 -28.63 -45.16 -1.51
N ILE A 43 -29.95 -45.06 -1.48
CA ILE A 43 -30.78 -44.61 -2.60
C ILE A 43 -30.53 -43.13 -2.91
N ASP A 44 -30.35 -42.30 -1.88
CA ASP A 44 -30.03 -40.87 -2.00
C ASP A 44 -28.62 -40.65 -2.57
N ARG A 45 -27.62 -41.45 -2.16
CA ARG A 45 -26.28 -41.44 -2.76
C ARG A 45 -26.27 -41.94 -4.21
N LEU A 46 -27.08 -42.94 -4.54
CA LEU A 46 -27.22 -43.43 -5.91
C LEU A 46 -27.90 -42.39 -6.81
N LYS A 47 -28.91 -41.66 -6.30
CA LYS A 47 -29.50 -40.49 -6.96
C LYS A 47 -28.46 -39.39 -7.17
N GLU A 48 -27.69 -39.05 -6.15
CA GLU A 48 -26.63 -38.04 -6.23
C GLU A 48 -25.57 -38.42 -7.29
N THR A 49 -25.16 -39.68 -7.38
CA THR A 49 -24.26 -40.15 -8.44
C THR A 49 -24.90 -40.17 -9.83
N SER A 50 -26.21 -40.46 -9.93
CA SER A 50 -26.96 -40.39 -11.19
C SER A 50 -27.09 -38.93 -11.66
N ASP A 51 -27.35 -38.00 -10.74
CA ASP A 51 -27.47 -36.58 -11.01
C ASP A 51 -26.12 -35.97 -11.40
N LEU A 52 -25.03 -36.38 -10.75
CA LEU A 52 -23.65 -36.01 -11.15
C LEU A 52 -23.29 -36.54 -12.54
N PHE A 53 -23.78 -37.72 -12.91
CA PHE A 53 -23.58 -38.28 -14.25
C PHE A 53 -24.37 -37.51 -15.33
N VAL A 54 -25.59 -37.07 -15.02
CA VAL A 54 -26.40 -36.19 -15.89
C VAL A 54 -25.73 -34.82 -16.04
N LEU A 55 -25.23 -34.24 -14.94
CA LEU A 55 -24.49 -32.97 -14.94
C LEU A 55 -23.18 -33.05 -15.75
N GLY A 56 -22.48 -34.18 -15.65
CA GLY A 56 -21.29 -34.47 -16.46
C GLY A 56 -21.61 -34.58 -17.96
N ARG A 57 -22.81 -35.07 -18.31
CA ARG A 57 -23.29 -35.14 -19.70
C ARG A 57 -23.67 -33.78 -20.28
N GLU A 58 -24.22 -32.86 -19.48
CA GLU A 58 -24.49 -31.49 -19.93
C GLU A 58 -23.20 -30.69 -20.17
N LYS A 59 -22.14 -30.97 -19.42
CA LYS A 59 -20.82 -30.35 -19.60
C LYS A 59 -20.03 -30.88 -20.81
N LEU A 60 -20.41 -32.03 -21.37
CA LEU A 60 -19.82 -32.61 -22.59
C LEU A 60 -20.24 -31.89 -23.89
N GLY A 61 -21.08 -30.86 -23.82
CA GLY A 61 -21.45 -30.01 -24.96
C GLY A 61 -20.52 -28.81 -25.21
N SER A 62 -19.51 -28.59 -24.37
CA SER A 62 -18.58 -27.45 -24.47
C SER A 62 -17.21 -27.89 -25.02
N PRO A 63 -16.64 -27.26 -26.06
CA PRO A 63 -15.56 -27.86 -26.85
C PRO A 63 -14.14 -27.80 -26.23
N GLU A 64 -13.91 -27.17 -25.08
CA GLU A 64 -12.55 -26.83 -24.64
C GLU A 64 -12.19 -27.26 -23.21
N GLY A 65 -12.98 -28.16 -22.62
CA GLY A 65 -12.78 -28.68 -21.25
C GLY A 65 -12.24 -30.11 -21.19
N SER A 66 -11.02 -30.31 -21.69
CA SER A 66 -10.04 -31.28 -21.18
C SER A 66 -10.41 -32.78 -21.08
N LEU A 67 -10.00 -33.55 -22.10
CA LEU A 67 -9.82 -35.01 -22.06
C LEU A 67 -9.07 -35.52 -20.81
N ILE A 68 -8.22 -34.68 -20.22
CA ILE A 68 -7.42 -34.97 -19.01
C ILE A 68 -8.31 -34.98 -17.76
N GLU A 69 -9.36 -34.15 -17.70
CA GLU A 69 -10.34 -34.20 -16.60
C GLU A 69 -11.18 -35.48 -16.66
N VAL A 70 -11.50 -35.95 -17.86
CA VAL A 70 -12.19 -37.22 -18.08
C VAL A 70 -11.29 -38.40 -17.72
N GLU A 71 -10.03 -38.40 -18.14
CA GLU A 71 -9.07 -39.45 -17.80
C GLU A 71 -8.86 -39.53 -16.27
N ASN A 72 -8.68 -38.38 -15.60
CA ASN A 72 -8.60 -38.31 -14.14
C ASN A 72 -9.90 -38.75 -13.43
N ALA A 73 -11.08 -38.47 -14.02
CA ALA A 73 -12.35 -38.95 -13.48
C ALA A 73 -12.51 -40.47 -13.64
N VAL A 74 -12.07 -41.03 -14.78
CA VAL A 74 -12.08 -42.47 -15.04
C VAL A 74 -11.10 -43.21 -14.11
N THR A 75 -9.91 -42.67 -13.90
CA THR A 75 -8.94 -43.24 -12.94
C THR A 75 -9.51 -43.21 -11.53
N ARG A 76 -10.09 -42.08 -11.09
CA ARG A 76 -10.73 -41.96 -9.77
C ARG A 76 -11.90 -42.94 -9.61
N ALA A 77 -12.73 -43.10 -10.64
CA ALA A 77 -13.84 -44.05 -10.65
C ALA A 77 -13.36 -45.50 -10.54
N LYS A 78 -12.26 -45.83 -11.22
CA LYS A 78 -11.63 -47.15 -11.14
C LYS A 78 -11.02 -47.42 -9.77
N ASP A 79 -10.38 -46.43 -9.17
CA ASP A 79 -9.85 -46.52 -7.80
C ASP A 79 -10.98 -46.69 -6.78
N THR A 80 -12.12 -45.99 -6.98
CA THR A 80 -13.30 -46.19 -6.12
C THR A 80 -13.97 -47.55 -6.36
N GLU A 81 -13.98 -48.09 -7.58
CA GLU A 81 -14.46 -49.46 -7.83
C GLU A 81 -13.59 -50.50 -7.13
N ILE A 82 -12.27 -50.31 -7.13
CA ILE A 82 -11.33 -51.19 -6.40
C ILE A 82 -11.57 -51.08 -4.89
N GLU A 83 -11.76 -49.87 -4.36
CA GLU A 83 -12.08 -49.65 -2.95
C GLU A 83 -13.44 -50.27 -2.58
N VAL A 84 -14.47 -50.12 -3.43
CA VAL A 84 -15.79 -50.74 -3.22
C VAL A 84 -15.70 -52.26 -3.32
N ALA A 85 -14.89 -52.81 -4.21
CA ALA A 85 -14.65 -54.26 -4.29
C ALA A 85 -13.92 -54.76 -3.04
N ALA A 86 -12.93 -54.03 -2.54
CA ALA A 86 -12.23 -54.32 -1.29
C ALA A 86 -13.18 -54.25 -0.09
N LEU A 87 -14.03 -53.22 -0.02
CA LEU A 87 -15.06 -53.06 1.02
C LEU A 87 -16.16 -54.12 0.92
N ARG A 88 -16.51 -54.60 -0.28
CA ARG A 88 -17.44 -55.74 -0.47
C ARG A 88 -16.80 -57.06 -0.08
N ALA A 89 -15.51 -57.26 -0.38
CA ALA A 89 -14.76 -58.42 0.07
C ALA A 89 -14.62 -58.42 1.59
N GLU A 90 -14.30 -57.27 2.20
CA GLU A 90 -14.23 -57.13 3.65
C GLU A 90 -15.61 -57.26 4.30
N LYS A 91 -16.66 -56.72 3.66
CA LYS A 91 -18.04 -56.95 4.09
C LYS A 91 -18.38 -58.44 4.04
N MET A 92 -18.10 -59.15 2.95
CA MET A 92 -18.33 -60.61 2.88
C MET A 92 -17.48 -61.38 3.88
N ARG A 93 -16.24 -60.95 4.17
CA ARG A 93 -15.40 -61.53 5.21
C ARG A 93 -16.01 -61.31 6.59
N LEU A 94 -16.45 -60.10 6.89
CA LEU A 94 -17.13 -59.74 8.15
C LEU A 94 -18.51 -60.41 8.26
N GLN A 95 -19.21 -60.63 7.16
CA GLN A 95 -20.49 -61.36 7.13
C GLN A 95 -20.28 -62.86 7.30
N ALA A 96 -19.24 -63.44 6.70
CA ALA A 96 -18.87 -64.83 6.93
C ALA A 96 -18.37 -65.05 8.38
N ILE A 97 -17.67 -64.07 8.96
CA ILE A 97 -17.31 -64.06 10.38
C ILE A 97 -18.58 -63.91 11.24
N ALA A 98 -19.48 -63.00 10.90
CA ALA A 98 -20.75 -62.81 11.61
C ALA A 98 -21.65 -64.05 11.52
N ASP A 99 -21.72 -64.74 10.38
CA ASP A 99 -22.52 -65.95 10.17
C ASP A 99 -21.86 -67.19 10.81
N SER A 100 -20.53 -67.25 10.83
CA SER A 100 -19.78 -68.25 11.62
C SER A 100 -19.99 -68.03 13.12
N HIS A 101 -20.05 -66.77 13.57
CA HIS A 101 -20.43 -66.40 14.93
C HIS A 101 -21.93 -66.63 15.18
N ARG A 102 -22.84 -66.46 14.23
CA ARG A 102 -24.28 -66.75 14.39
C ARG A 102 -24.57 -68.25 14.48
N SER A 103 -23.73 -69.06 13.84
CA SER A 103 -23.80 -70.53 13.87
C SER A 103 -23.16 -71.13 15.12
N LYS A 104 -22.34 -70.36 15.86
CA LYS A 104 -21.63 -70.81 17.08
C LYS A 104 -21.96 -69.99 18.34
N ALA A 105 -22.65 -68.85 18.22
CA ALA A 105 -23.14 -68.05 19.33
C ALA A 105 -24.64 -68.29 19.48
N GLY A 106 -24.96 -69.25 20.35
CA GLY A 106 -26.14 -69.06 21.19
C GLY A 106 -26.04 -67.68 21.83
N ALA A 107 -27.12 -66.93 21.74
CA ALA A 107 -27.25 -65.56 22.21
C ALA A 107 -26.75 -65.39 23.66
N THR A 108 -25.69 -64.63 23.86
CA THR A 108 -25.29 -64.07 25.16
C THR A 108 -24.61 -62.71 25.01
N GLY A 109 -25.14 -61.82 24.17
CA GLY A 109 -24.85 -60.38 24.26
C GLY A 109 -26.13 -59.69 24.72
N SER A 110 -26.12 -59.09 25.92
CA SER A 110 -27.34 -58.43 26.42
C SER A 110 -27.62 -57.16 25.61
N VAL A 111 -28.88 -56.78 25.40
CA VAL A 111 -29.26 -55.53 24.71
C VAL A 111 -28.55 -54.30 25.33
N ALA A 112 -28.30 -54.35 26.64
CA ALA A 112 -27.60 -53.31 27.38
C ALA A 112 -26.11 -53.17 27.01
N GLU A 113 -25.43 -54.25 26.59
CA GLU A 113 -24.02 -54.21 26.15
C GLU A 113 -23.87 -53.53 24.79
N VAL A 114 -24.84 -53.76 23.89
CA VAL A 114 -24.88 -53.10 22.58
C VAL A 114 -25.16 -51.60 22.73
N GLU A 115 -26.10 -51.23 23.59
CA GLU A 115 -26.40 -49.82 23.89
C GLU A 115 -25.19 -49.09 24.53
N ALA A 116 -24.50 -49.77 25.45
CA ALA A 116 -23.29 -49.22 26.08
C ALA A 116 -22.14 -49.00 25.08
N PHE A 117 -21.95 -49.91 24.13
CA PHE A 117 -20.96 -49.76 23.06
C PHE A 117 -21.30 -48.62 22.09
N VAL A 118 -22.58 -48.46 21.71
CA VAL A 118 -23.02 -47.34 20.84
C VAL A 118 -22.77 -45.99 21.51
N ALA A 119 -23.07 -45.87 22.80
CA ALA A 119 -22.77 -44.66 23.58
C ALA A 119 -21.26 -44.38 23.65
N TYR A 120 -20.45 -45.41 23.88
CA TYR A 120 -18.98 -45.31 23.84
C TYR A 120 -18.46 -44.83 22.47
N ALA A 121 -18.91 -45.46 21.38
CA ALA A 121 -18.47 -45.11 20.03
C ALA A 121 -18.84 -43.66 19.66
N LYS A 122 -20.00 -43.18 20.14
CA LYS A 122 -20.41 -41.78 19.94
C LYS A 122 -19.51 -40.80 20.68
N GLU A 123 -19.19 -41.08 21.95
CA GLU A 123 -18.27 -40.24 22.73
C GLU A 123 -16.85 -40.24 22.16
N LEU A 124 -16.39 -41.39 21.66
CA LEU A 124 -15.10 -41.53 20.98
C LEU A 124 -15.05 -40.68 19.70
N SER A 125 -16.09 -40.77 18.86
CA SER A 125 -16.21 -39.95 17.65
C SER A 125 -16.25 -38.46 17.97
N GLU A 126 -16.98 -38.05 19.00
CA GLU A 126 -17.07 -36.64 19.38
C GLU A 126 -15.72 -36.11 19.89
N LEU A 127 -14.97 -36.91 20.66
CA LEU A 127 -13.61 -36.56 21.07
C LEU A 127 -12.70 -36.42 19.84
N HIS A 128 -12.74 -37.40 18.94
CA HIS A 128 -11.94 -37.39 17.71
C HIS A 128 -12.19 -36.12 16.88
N ASP A 129 -13.46 -35.78 16.65
CA ASP A 129 -13.85 -34.59 15.88
C ASP A 129 -13.36 -33.30 16.53
N GLN A 130 -13.48 -33.19 17.85
CA GLN A 130 -12.99 -32.02 18.59
C GLN A 130 -11.46 -31.89 18.54
N LEU A 131 -10.73 -33.01 18.60
CA LEU A 131 -9.28 -33.05 18.47
C LEU A 131 -8.82 -32.72 17.05
N ALA A 132 -9.45 -33.33 16.04
CA ALA A 132 -9.16 -33.08 14.63
C ALA A 132 -9.39 -31.61 14.26
N LEU A 133 -10.51 -31.01 14.70
CA LEU A 133 -10.78 -29.59 14.52
C LEU A 133 -9.71 -28.72 15.20
N SER A 134 -9.35 -29.04 16.44
CA SER A 134 -8.34 -28.27 17.18
C SER A 134 -6.97 -28.35 16.48
N ARG A 135 -6.59 -29.53 15.98
CA ARG A 135 -5.37 -29.70 15.18
C ARG A 135 -5.37 -28.83 13.92
N ILE A 136 -6.48 -28.80 13.19
CA ILE A 136 -6.62 -27.99 11.97
C ILE A 136 -6.43 -26.51 12.29
N VAL A 137 -7.09 -26.01 13.35
CA VAL A 137 -6.98 -24.61 13.77
C VAL A 137 -5.55 -24.27 14.19
N PHE A 138 -4.91 -25.06 15.04
CA PHE A 138 -3.53 -24.77 15.46
C PHE A 138 -2.54 -24.79 14.31
N LYS A 139 -2.66 -25.73 13.37
CA LYS A 139 -1.84 -25.73 12.15
C LYS A 139 -2.10 -24.51 11.27
N ALA A 140 -3.35 -24.08 11.14
CA ALA A 140 -3.70 -22.88 10.38
C ALA A 140 -3.11 -21.61 11.02
N VAL A 141 -3.09 -21.53 12.35
CA VAL A 141 -2.45 -20.44 13.10
C VAL A 141 -0.94 -20.43 12.89
N LEU A 142 -0.29 -21.58 13.01
CA LEU A 142 1.16 -21.72 12.81
C LEU A 142 1.61 -21.43 11.37
N ALA A 143 0.70 -21.58 10.40
CA ALA A 143 0.95 -21.22 9.01
C ALA A 143 0.88 -19.72 8.73
N LYS A 144 0.39 -18.89 9.67
CA LYS A 144 0.37 -17.43 9.54
C LYS A 144 1.75 -16.86 9.83
N SER A 145 2.10 -15.76 9.15
CA SER A 145 3.33 -15.03 9.46
C SER A 145 3.17 -14.23 10.76
N LEU A 146 4.29 -13.93 11.42
CA LEU A 146 4.29 -13.08 12.61
C LEU A 146 3.79 -11.67 12.30
N GLU A 147 4.00 -11.16 11.08
CA GLU A 147 3.48 -9.87 10.63
C GLU A 147 1.96 -9.87 10.54
N ASP A 148 1.34 -10.94 10.03
CA ASP A 148 -0.12 -11.06 9.95
C ASP A 148 -0.75 -11.13 11.35
N ILE A 149 -0.09 -11.79 12.30
CA ILE A 149 -0.52 -11.84 13.70
C ILE A 149 -0.36 -10.46 14.36
N ARG A 150 0.79 -9.80 14.16
CA ARG A 150 1.05 -8.44 14.63
C ARG A 150 -0.01 -7.46 14.12
N ASP A 151 -0.45 -7.61 12.87
CA ASP A 151 -1.40 -6.71 12.21
C ASP A 151 -2.86 -7.19 12.32
N GLU A 152 -3.15 -8.07 13.29
CA GLU A 152 -4.49 -8.48 13.69
C GLU A 152 -5.30 -9.24 12.63
N ARG A 153 -4.64 -9.85 11.65
CA ARG A 153 -5.30 -10.60 10.56
C ARG A 153 -5.68 -12.04 10.91
N LEU A 154 -5.61 -12.40 12.19
CA LEU A 154 -6.16 -13.64 12.71
C LEU A 154 -7.69 -13.54 12.78
N GLY A 155 -8.38 -14.53 12.18
CA GLY A 155 -9.83 -14.63 12.26
C GLY A 155 -10.30 -14.74 13.72
N GLN A 156 -11.47 -14.19 14.02
CA GLN A 156 -12.05 -14.23 15.38
C GLN A 156 -12.21 -15.66 15.91
N GLN A 157 -12.45 -16.63 15.03
CA GLN A 157 -12.58 -18.04 15.39
C GLN A 157 -11.25 -18.64 15.86
N ASP A 158 -10.15 -18.35 15.17
CA ASP A 158 -8.81 -18.84 15.52
C ASP A 158 -8.34 -18.25 16.86
N ARG A 159 -8.60 -16.94 17.08
CA ARG A 159 -8.24 -16.27 18.35
C ARG A 159 -8.85 -16.96 19.58
N ARG A 160 -10.07 -17.51 19.47
CA ARG A 160 -10.72 -18.23 20.58
C ARG A 160 -10.04 -19.54 20.97
N PHE A 161 -9.31 -20.18 20.05
CA PHE A 161 -8.57 -21.41 20.32
C PHE A 161 -7.21 -21.14 21.00
N ILE A 162 -6.69 -19.92 20.85
CA ILE A 162 -5.36 -19.54 21.32
C ILE A 162 -5.45 -18.68 22.58
N ASP A 163 -6.64 -18.13 22.88
CA ASP A 163 -6.91 -17.46 24.16
C ASP A 163 -6.61 -18.42 25.33
N PRO A 164 -5.72 -18.04 26.26
CA PRO A 164 -5.29 -18.93 27.34
C PRO A 164 -6.42 -19.44 28.22
N GLN A 165 -7.43 -18.60 28.49
CA GLN A 165 -8.56 -18.97 29.36
C GLN A 165 -9.49 -19.96 28.67
N SER A 166 -9.88 -19.65 27.43
CA SER A 166 -10.69 -20.52 26.57
C SER A 166 -10.02 -21.88 26.34
N TRP A 167 -8.72 -21.87 26.04
CA TRP A 167 -7.98 -23.09 25.79
C TRP A 167 -7.85 -23.98 27.03
N GLU A 168 -7.57 -23.42 28.21
CA GLU A 168 -7.48 -24.22 29.43
C GLU A 168 -8.82 -24.89 29.80
N VAL A 169 -9.96 -24.21 29.57
CA VAL A 169 -11.28 -24.82 29.73
C VAL A 169 -11.46 -25.99 28.76
N LYS A 170 -11.15 -25.79 27.47
CA LYS A 170 -11.29 -26.82 26.43
C LYS A 170 -10.37 -28.02 26.67
N LYS A 171 -9.12 -27.78 27.04
CA LYS A 171 -8.16 -28.80 27.46
C LYS A 171 -8.69 -29.61 28.65
N GLY A 172 -9.30 -28.94 29.63
CA GLY A 172 -9.95 -29.60 30.77
C GLY A 172 -11.16 -30.47 30.38
N VAL A 173 -11.92 -30.08 29.36
CA VAL A 173 -13.02 -30.89 28.79
C VAL A 173 -12.45 -32.11 28.06
N LEU A 174 -11.49 -31.91 27.14
CA LEU A 174 -10.88 -32.99 26.36
C LEU A 174 -10.19 -34.03 27.25
N LYS A 175 -9.48 -33.58 28.29
CA LYS A 175 -8.83 -34.48 29.26
C LYS A 175 -9.83 -35.32 30.04
N ARG A 176 -10.97 -34.75 30.46
CA ARG A 176 -12.04 -35.48 31.15
C ARG A 176 -12.75 -36.46 30.21
N ALA A 177 -13.01 -36.07 28.97
CA ALA A 177 -13.58 -36.94 27.95
C ALA A 177 -12.67 -38.14 27.67
N LEU A 178 -11.36 -37.92 27.52
CA LEU A 178 -10.39 -38.99 27.34
C LEU A 178 -10.31 -39.92 28.56
N GLN A 179 -10.32 -39.39 29.78
CA GLN A 179 -10.35 -40.20 31.01
C GLN A 179 -11.63 -41.03 31.16
N SER A 180 -12.78 -40.46 30.77
CA SER A 180 -14.06 -41.17 30.71
C SER A 180 -13.99 -42.32 29.71
N LEU A 181 -13.47 -42.08 28.50
CA LEU A 181 -13.31 -43.10 27.47
C LEU A 181 -12.35 -44.21 27.90
N ARG A 182 -11.21 -43.89 28.53
CA ARG A 182 -10.31 -44.90 29.14
C ARG A 182 -11.06 -45.83 30.10
N SER A 183 -11.81 -45.24 31.03
CA SER A 183 -12.58 -45.99 32.02
C SER A 183 -13.64 -46.88 31.37
N LYS A 184 -14.28 -46.41 30.29
CA LYS A 184 -15.29 -47.17 29.53
C LYS A 184 -14.67 -48.28 28.67
N THR A 185 -13.50 -48.04 28.07
CA THR A 185 -12.72 -49.07 27.36
C THR A 185 -12.40 -50.23 28.29
N ASP A 186 -11.96 -49.94 29.52
CA ASP A 186 -11.70 -50.96 30.54
C ASP A 186 -12.97 -51.69 30.99
N GLN A 187 -14.07 -50.96 31.25
CA GLN A 187 -15.36 -51.54 31.68
C GLN A 187 -16.01 -52.44 30.62
N LEU A 188 -15.83 -52.12 29.34
CA LEU A 188 -16.33 -52.90 28.21
C LEU A 188 -15.35 -53.98 27.74
N CYS A 189 -14.21 -54.15 28.42
CA CYS A 189 -13.15 -55.09 28.07
C CYS A 189 -12.67 -54.95 26.60
N LEU A 190 -12.62 -53.71 26.09
CA LEU A 190 -12.18 -53.40 24.73
C LEU A 190 -10.66 -53.24 24.67
N SER A 191 -10.05 -53.56 23.52
CA SER A 191 -8.62 -53.33 23.31
C SER A 191 -8.32 -51.84 23.12
N ALA A 192 -7.55 -51.23 24.03
CA ALA A 192 -7.11 -49.84 23.92
C ALA A 192 -6.31 -49.59 22.62
N GLU A 193 -5.49 -50.56 22.22
CA GLU A 193 -4.65 -50.51 21.01
C GLU A 193 -5.48 -50.36 19.73
N THR A 194 -6.70 -50.89 19.73
CA THR A 194 -7.62 -50.83 18.58
C THR A 194 -8.54 -49.62 18.59
N TYR A 195 -8.96 -49.16 19.77
CA TYR A 195 -10.05 -48.18 19.88
C TYR A 195 -9.67 -46.83 20.48
N LEU A 196 -8.50 -46.68 21.11
CA LEU A 196 -8.17 -45.48 21.89
C LEU A 196 -6.78 -44.90 21.60
N ASP A 197 -5.78 -45.72 21.29
CA ASP A 197 -4.39 -45.28 21.10
C ASP A 197 -4.22 -44.17 20.04
N ALA A 198 -4.98 -44.23 18.94
CA ALA A 198 -4.93 -43.21 17.89
C ALA A 198 -5.42 -41.84 18.39
N ASP A 199 -6.49 -41.83 19.20
CA ASP A 199 -7.04 -40.61 19.80
C ASP A 199 -6.17 -40.08 20.94
N GLU A 200 -5.50 -40.97 21.68
CA GLU A 200 -4.50 -40.58 22.67
C GLU A 200 -3.28 -39.91 22.03
N ALA A 201 -2.77 -40.49 20.94
CA ALA A 201 -1.70 -39.89 20.15
C ALA A 201 -2.12 -38.54 19.57
N LEU A 202 -3.34 -38.44 19.03
CA LEU A 202 -3.89 -37.19 18.51
C LEU A 202 -4.08 -36.15 19.62
N PHE A 203 -4.50 -36.55 20.83
CA PHE A 203 -4.61 -35.67 21.98
C PHE A 203 -3.25 -35.06 22.33
N LEU A 204 -2.19 -35.87 22.39
CA LEU A 204 -0.83 -35.39 22.68
C LEU A 204 -0.31 -34.45 21.59
N ASP A 205 -0.52 -34.77 20.31
CA ASP A 205 -0.17 -33.89 19.17
C ASP A 205 -0.86 -32.53 19.29
N VAL A 206 -2.17 -32.53 19.56
CA VAL A 206 -2.96 -31.30 19.75
C VAL A 206 -2.44 -30.48 20.94
N MET A 207 -2.03 -31.10 22.06
CA MET A 207 -1.44 -30.36 23.19
C MET A 207 -0.11 -29.70 22.82
N GLY A 208 0.73 -30.38 22.03
CA GLY A 208 1.98 -29.85 21.52
C GLY A 208 1.74 -28.64 20.60
N LEU A 209 0.89 -28.82 19.59
CA LEU A 209 0.52 -27.78 18.63
C LEU A 209 -0.14 -26.57 19.30
N ALA A 210 -0.96 -26.79 20.33
CA ALA A 210 -1.57 -25.69 21.08
C ALA A 210 -0.52 -24.83 21.80
N THR A 211 0.48 -25.47 22.40
CA THR A 211 1.57 -24.77 23.09
C THR A 211 2.39 -23.96 22.08
N GLU A 212 2.75 -24.56 20.96
CA GLU A 212 3.51 -23.90 19.90
C GLU A 212 2.73 -22.72 19.28
N ALA A 213 1.44 -22.92 19.00
CA ALA A 213 0.57 -21.88 18.47
C ALA A 213 0.39 -20.72 19.45
N ALA A 214 0.24 -21.01 20.75
CA ALA A 214 0.17 -19.99 21.80
C ALA A 214 1.48 -19.19 21.91
N ASP A 215 2.63 -19.85 21.85
CA ASP A 215 3.94 -19.18 21.85
C ASP A 215 4.15 -18.34 20.59
N HIS A 216 3.66 -18.82 19.44
CA HIS A 216 3.72 -18.09 18.17
C HIS A 216 2.87 -16.81 18.21
N VAL A 217 1.63 -16.89 18.70
CA VAL A 217 0.78 -15.71 18.89
C VAL A 217 1.37 -14.75 19.91
N ARG A 218 1.89 -15.24 21.04
CA ARG A 218 2.54 -14.39 22.05
C ARG A 218 3.72 -13.59 21.48
N ARG A 219 4.51 -14.20 20.59
CA ARG A 219 5.59 -13.49 19.87
C ARG A 219 5.03 -12.40 18.95
N GLY A 220 3.97 -12.69 18.19
CA GLY A 220 3.31 -11.69 17.33
C GLY A 220 2.70 -10.53 18.13
N ASP A 221 2.08 -10.82 19.27
CA ASP A 221 1.53 -9.80 20.17
C ASP A 221 2.64 -8.96 20.82
N ALA A 222 3.75 -9.57 21.26
CA ALA A 222 4.91 -8.82 21.75
C ALA A 222 5.51 -7.89 20.68
N MET A 223 5.55 -8.32 19.42
CA MET A 223 5.95 -7.45 18.30
C MET A 223 4.97 -6.30 18.09
N ARG A 224 3.66 -6.52 18.31
CA ARG A 224 2.64 -5.48 18.25
C ARG A 224 2.82 -4.46 19.36
N GLU A 225 2.98 -4.92 20.60
CA GLU A 225 3.21 -4.06 21.76
C GLU A 225 4.47 -3.20 21.60
N ALA A 226 5.57 -3.79 21.10
CA ALA A 226 6.80 -3.06 20.82
C ALA A 226 6.60 -1.99 19.73
N ARG A 227 5.89 -2.33 18.64
CA ARG A 227 5.51 -1.37 17.59
C ARG A 227 4.68 -0.23 18.17
N ASP A 228 3.65 -0.53 18.93
CA ASP A 228 2.71 0.45 19.45
C ASP A 228 3.37 1.38 20.48
N ALA A 229 4.27 0.83 21.33
CA ALA A 229 5.09 1.63 22.24
C ALA A 229 5.99 2.61 21.47
N LYS A 230 6.66 2.14 20.41
CA LYS A 230 7.52 2.97 19.56
C LYS A 230 6.72 4.05 18.83
N LEU A 231 5.58 3.69 18.25
CA LEU A 231 4.68 4.64 17.56
C LEU A 231 4.10 5.67 18.53
N LYS A 232 3.78 5.29 19.77
CA LYS A 232 3.31 6.23 20.79
C LYS A 232 4.34 7.31 21.10
N VAL A 233 5.61 6.94 21.25
CA VAL A 233 6.71 7.90 21.43
C VAL A 233 6.84 8.80 20.21
N PHE A 234 6.85 8.20 19.01
CA PHE A 234 6.90 8.95 17.75
C PHE A 234 5.78 9.99 17.65
N TYR A 235 4.52 9.63 17.90
CA TYR A 235 3.41 10.59 17.82
C TYR A 235 3.53 11.71 18.86
N ALA A 236 4.05 11.41 20.05
CA ALA A 236 4.30 12.41 21.07
C ALA A 236 5.40 13.40 20.63
N GLU A 237 6.51 12.91 20.07
CA GLU A 237 7.58 13.76 19.55
C GLU A 237 7.13 14.57 18.32
N CYS A 238 6.36 13.99 17.40
CA CYS A 238 5.68 14.72 16.33
C CYS A 238 4.86 15.88 16.89
N ALA A 239 3.99 15.61 17.87
CA ALA A 239 3.12 16.63 18.45
C ALA A 239 3.90 17.75 19.14
N LYS A 240 5.03 17.43 19.80
CA LYS A 240 5.91 18.44 20.38
C LYS A 240 6.54 19.32 19.30
N LEU A 241 7.07 18.73 18.22
CA LEU A 241 7.70 19.48 17.14
C LEU A 241 6.70 20.36 16.39
N THR A 242 5.52 19.83 16.07
CA THR A 242 4.46 20.63 15.42
C THR A 242 3.92 21.72 16.34
N GLY A 243 3.74 21.42 17.63
CA GLY A 243 3.34 22.40 18.64
C GLY A 243 4.36 23.53 18.78
N TRP A 244 5.65 23.19 18.84
CA TRP A 244 6.73 24.19 18.87
C TRP A 244 6.71 25.07 17.62
N CYS A 245 6.59 24.48 16.42
CA CYS A 245 6.56 25.25 15.17
C CYS A 245 5.35 26.20 15.10
N ARG A 246 4.16 25.73 15.50
CA ARG A 246 2.95 26.55 15.58
C ARG A 246 3.11 27.70 16.57
N GLN A 247 3.72 27.45 17.73
CA GLN A 247 4.00 28.50 18.69
C GLN A 247 4.96 29.54 18.11
N GLN A 248 6.00 29.12 17.37
CA GLN A 248 6.94 30.05 16.76
C GLN A 248 6.27 30.92 15.69
N LEU A 249 5.34 30.35 14.90
CA LEU A 249 4.52 31.08 13.94
C LEU A 249 3.66 32.14 14.63
N THR A 250 2.93 31.77 15.68
CA THR A 250 2.10 32.72 16.44
C THR A 250 2.93 33.85 17.05
N ASN A 251 4.11 33.53 17.59
CA ASN A 251 5.04 34.54 18.12
C ASN A 251 5.52 35.49 17.01
N LEU A 252 5.88 34.95 15.83
CA LEU A 252 6.32 35.74 14.67
C LEU A 252 5.24 36.71 14.18
N GLU A 253 3.98 36.26 14.17
CA GLU A 253 2.83 37.08 13.78
C GLU A 253 2.51 38.19 14.80
N ALA A 254 2.74 37.92 16.08
CA ALA A 254 2.49 38.89 17.15
C ALA A 254 3.49 40.05 17.16
N MET A 255 4.72 39.84 16.69
CA MET A 255 5.76 40.88 16.65
C MET A 255 5.43 41.96 15.61
N GLN A 256 5.52 43.23 16.02
CA GLN A 256 5.25 44.39 15.16
C GLN A 256 6.51 45.23 14.88
N GLU A 257 7.39 45.37 15.88
CA GLU A 257 8.58 46.20 15.76
C GLU A 257 9.64 45.54 14.86
N PRO A 258 10.21 46.26 13.88
CA PRO A 258 11.17 45.70 12.94
C PRO A 258 12.41 45.06 13.58
N ASP A 259 12.96 45.67 14.63
CA ASP A 259 14.17 45.19 15.30
C ASP A 259 13.92 43.85 16.00
N HIS A 260 12.78 43.73 16.69
CA HIS A 260 12.37 42.48 17.34
C HIS A 260 12.13 41.36 16.32
N ILE A 261 11.55 41.68 15.16
CA ILE A 261 11.36 40.70 14.08
C ILE A 261 12.72 40.21 13.56
N GLN A 262 13.69 41.10 13.36
CA GLN A 262 15.03 40.71 12.89
C GLN A 262 15.75 39.81 13.90
N GLU A 263 15.76 40.18 15.18
CA GLU A 263 16.40 39.41 16.25
C GLU A 263 15.76 38.02 16.42
N TYR A 264 14.43 37.97 16.35
CA TYR A 264 13.70 36.71 16.45
C TYR A 264 13.92 35.80 15.25
N CYS A 265 13.89 36.34 14.02
CA CYS A 265 14.22 35.59 12.82
C CYS A 265 15.65 35.07 12.83
N ALA A 266 16.62 35.84 13.35
CA ALA A 266 17.99 35.38 13.54
C ALA A 266 18.05 34.21 14.54
N THR A 267 17.35 34.32 15.66
CA THR A 267 17.24 33.24 16.65
C THR A 267 16.61 31.97 16.06
N LEU A 268 15.59 32.09 15.20
CA LEU A 268 15.02 30.95 14.49
C LEU A 268 16.00 30.32 13.49
N ALA A 269 16.78 31.14 12.79
CA ALA A 269 17.82 30.65 11.88
C ALA A 269 18.92 29.87 12.62
N ASP A 270 19.34 30.33 13.79
CA ASP A 270 20.32 29.64 14.63
C ASP A 270 19.81 28.29 15.15
N ASN A 271 18.50 28.18 15.40
CA ASN A 271 17.85 26.94 15.82
C ASN A 271 17.58 25.96 14.66
N TYR A 272 17.69 26.41 13.41
CA TYR A 272 17.37 25.62 12.23
C TYR A 272 18.14 24.29 12.13
N PRO A 273 19.47 24.24 12.35
CA PRO A 273 20.23 22.99 12.25
C PRO A 273 19.75 21.94 13.28
N THR A 274 19.48 22.37 14.51
CA THR A 274 18.97 21.52 15.58
C THR A 274 17.59 20.97 15.23
N MET A 275 16.69 21.82 14.77
CA MET A 275 15.34 21.40 14.38
C MET A 275 15.34 20.46 13.19
N SER A 276 16.14 20.76 12.16
CA SER A 276 16.31 19.89 11.00
C SER A 276 16.82 18.50 11.40
N ASN A 277 17.80 18.44 12.33
CA ASN A 277 18.27 17.18 12.89
C ASN A 277 17.17 16.44 13.68
N ASN A 278 16.35 17.14 14.46
CA ASN A 278 15.23 16.52 15.19
C ASN A 278 14.22 15.89 14.24
N PHE A 279 13.86 16.56 13.14
CA PHE A 279 12.99 15.99 12.09
C PHE A 279 13.64 14.79 11.38
N ALA A 280 14.95 14.83 11.13
CA ALA A 280 15.67 13.71 10.52
C ALA A 280 15.69 12.47 11.44
N VAL A 281 16.02 12.65 12.72
CA VAL A 281 15.99 11.58 13.74
C VAL A 281 14.58 10.99 13.87
N LEU A 282 13.55 11.83 13.84
CA LEU A 282 12.16 11.39 13.88
C LEU A 282 11.83 10.51 12.66
N LEU A 283 12.21 10.91 11.45
CA LEU A 283 12.02 10.13 10.23
C LEU A 283 12.76 8.78 10.29
N ASP A 284 14.02 8.79 10.69
CA ASP A 284 14.84 7.58 10.82
C ASP A 284 14.23 6.59 11.82
N SER A 285 13.65 7.09 12.91
CA SER A 285 13.01 6.26 13.93
C SER A 285 11.83 5.45 13.38
N VAL A 286 11.12 5.94 12.36
CA VAL A 286 9.93 5.29 11.79
C VAL A 286 10.11 4.79 10.36
N HIS A 287 11.34 4.78 9.85
CA HIS A 287 11.64 4.44 8.45
C HIS A 287 11.08 3.08 8.01
N GLU A 288 11.09 2.09 8.90
CA GLU A 288 10.51 0.77 8.66
C GLU A 288 8.99 0.82 8.39
N TYR A 289 8.27 1.69 9.10
CA TYR A 289 6.83 1.87 8.96
C TYR A 289 6.46 2.71 7.75
N VAL A 290 7.34 3.65 7.37
CA VAL A 290 7.23 4.41 6.12
C VAL A 290 7.35 3.48 4.92
N ARG A 291 8.35 2.59 4.90
CA ARG A 291 8.50 1.55 3.87
C ARG A 291 7.33 0.59 3.81
N ALA A 292 6.73 0.27 4.96
CA ALA A 292 5.53 -0.55 5.06
C ALA A 292 4.23 0.20 4.66
N ASN A 293 4.31 1.47 4.25
CA ASN A 293 3.18 2.32 3.90
C ASN A 293 2.12 2.42 5.01
N LEU A 294 2.55 2.51 6.27
CA LEU A 294 1.64 2.67 7.39
C LEU A 294 1.01 4.07 7.38
N VAL A 295 -0.23 4.17 6.92
CA VAL A 295 -0.94 5.43 6.65
C VAL A 295 -0.89 6.43 7.83
N PRO A 296 -1.13 6.03 9.10
CA PRO A 296 -1.06 6.95 10.23
C PRO A 296 0.33 7.58 10.44
N VAL A 297 1.41 6.86 10.14
CA VAL A 297 2.79 7.38 10.26
C VAL A 297 3.06 8.40 9.16
N HIS A 298 2.70 8.08 7.91
CA HIS A 298 2.82 9.00 6.78
C HIS A 298 2.05 10.30 7.03
N LYS A 299 0.81 10.22 7.51
CA LYS A 299 0.00 11.41 7.82
C LYS A 299 0.67 12.31 8.86
N ALA A 300 1.20 11.74 9.94
CA ALA A 300 1.86 12.50 10.99
C ALA A 300 3.16 13.15 10.51
N LEU A 301 3.96 12.44 9.70
CA LEU A 301 5.16 13.01 9.09
C LEU A 301 4.83 14.17 8.14
N LEU A 302 3.80 14.02 7.30
CA LEU A 302 3.37 15.07 6.37
C LEU A 302 2.91 16.33 7.11
N GLU A 303 2.08 16.19 8.15
CA GLU A 303 1.67 17.33 8.98
C GLU A 303 2.88 18.02 9.61
N ALA A 304 3.85 17.24 10.08
CA ALA A 304 5.04 17.79 10.72
C ALA A 304 5.98 18.50 9.71
N GLU A 305 6.18 17.94 8.52
CA GLU A 305 6.92 18.56 7.43
C GLU A 305 6.22 19.85 6.94
N GLU A 306 4.89 19.83 6.77
CA GLU A 306 4.11 20.97 6.31
C GLU A 306 4.27 22.16 7.27
N VAL A 307 4.06 21.94 8.57
CA VAL A 307 4.18 23.02 9.57
C VAL A 307 5.63 23.53 9.66
N TRP A 308 6.62 22.65 9.52
CA TRP A 308 8.03 23.04 9.52
C TRP A 308 8.41 23.89 8.30
N LEU A 309 7.98 23.49 7.10
CA LEU A 309 8.19 24.27 5.88
C LEU A 309 7.43 25.60 5.93
N TYR A 310 6.21 25.60 6.46
CA TYR A 310 5.42 26.80 6.63
C TYR A 310 6.11 27.81 7.55
N LEU A 311 6.66 27.37 8.70
CA LEU A 311 7.45 28.23 9.58
C LEU A 311 8.65 28.87 8.85
N GLN A 312 9.39 28.10 8.04
CA GLN A 312 10.53 28.63 7.27
C GLN A 312 10.09 29.73 6.29
N VAL A 313 9.03 29.45 5.52
CA VAL A 313 8.49 30.41 4.55
C VAL A 313 7.98 31.66 5.26
N SER A 314 7.17 31.51 6.31
CA SER A 314 6.62 32.63 7.07
C SER A 314 7.72 33.47 7.72
N THR A 315 8.77 32.85 8.26
CA THR A 315 9.92 33.56 8.84
C THR A 315 10.64 34.40 7.78
N LEU A 316 10.92 33.83 6.62
CA LEU A 316 11.55 34.54 5.50
C LEU A 316 10.64 35.62 4.91
N GLU A 317 9.34 35.33 4.76
CA GLU A 317 8.32 36.28 4.31
C GLU A 317 8.23 37.48 5.26
N ARG A 318 8.18 37.22 6.57
CA ARG A 318 8.09 38.26 7.59
C ARG A 318 9.36 39.11 7.61
N LEU A 319 10.54 38.49 7.63
CA LEU A 319 11.82 39.21 7.61
C LEU A 319 11.98 40.05 6.34
N SER A 320 11.68 39.45 5.18
CA SER A 320 11.67 40.11 3.87
C SER A 320 10.72 41.30 3.89
N LYS A 321 9.46 41.11 4.30
CA LYS A 321 8.47 42.16 4.41
C LYS A 321 8.94 43.28 5.35
N THR A 322 9.51 42.97 6.51
CA THR A 322 10.01 43.98 7.45
C THR A 322 11.20 44.77 6.90
N LEU A 323 12.19 44.09 6.32
CA LEU A 323 13.35 44.75 5.67
C LEU A 323 12.90 45.62 4.48
N PHE A 324 11.87 45.17 3.76
CA PHE A 324 11.31 45.91 2.64
C PHE A 324 10.21 46.89 3.02
N GLU A 325 9.58 46.84 4.18
CA GLU A 325 8.63 47.86 4.66
C GLU A 325 9.35 49.09 5.19
N ILE A 326 10.60 48.93 5.67
CA ILE A 326 11.51 50.05 5.93
C ILE A 326 11.94 50.72 4.60
N HIS A 327 12.01 49.96 3.50
CA HIS A 327 12.47 50.45 2.19
C HIS A 327 11.65 49.95 0.96
N PRO A 328 10.32 50.11 0.92
CA PRO A 328 9.48 49.44 -0.09
C PRO A 328 9.57 50.09 -1.46
N LYS A 329 10.11 51.31 -1.48
CA LYS A 329 10.31 52.14 -2.66
C LYS A 329 11.64 52.88 -2.60
N SER A 330 12.61 52.39 -1.81
CA SER A 330 13.89 53.06 -1.74
C SER A 330 14.48 53.10 -3.14
N PRO A 331 14.62 54.28 -3.76
CA PRO A 331 15.21 54.36 -5.07
C PRO A 331 16.71 54.08 -4.95
N LEU A 332 17.25 53.79 -3.77
CA LEU A 332 18.66 53.51 -3.48
C LEU A 332 19.29 52.61 -4.53
N ASP A 333 18.70 51.46 -4.91
CA ASP A 333 19.30 50.59 -5.93
C ASP A 333 19.41 51.27 -7.31
N VAL A 334 18.41 52.10 -7.66
CA VAL A 334 18.34 52.85 -8.92
C VAL A 334 19.24 54.08 -8.89
N GLU A 335 19.25 54.83 -7.79
CA GLU A 335 20.03 56.04 -7.59
C GLU A 335 21.52 55.72 -7.39
N VAL A 336 21.85 54.64 -6.70
CA VAL A 336 23.23 54.15 -6.57
C VAL A 336 23.75 53.74 -7.94
N LYS A 337 22.97 53.00 -8.74
CA LYS A 337 23.36 52.66 -10.11
C LYS A 337 23.48 53.89 -11.02
N LYS A 338 22.66 54.92 -10.80
CA LYS A 338 22.66 56.17 -11.57
C LYS A 338 23.82 57.10 -11.22
N TYR A 339 24.18 57.19 -9.93
CA TYR A 339 25.16 58.14 -9.42
C TYR A 339 26.48 57.50 -8.98
N MET A 340 26.69 56.19 -9.17
CA MET A 340 27.95 55.53 -8.77
C MET A 340 29.22 56.16 -9.36
N SER A 341 29.12 56.73 -10.57
CA SER A 341 30.24 57.39 -11.27
C SER A 341 30.29 58.90 -11.01
N TYR A 342 29.34 59.46 -10.27
CA TYR A 342 29.29 60.88 -10.00
C TYR A 342 30.54 61.40 -9.27
N PRO A 343 31.08 60.70 -8.24
CA PRO A 343 32.30 61.13 -7.57
C PRO A 343 33.52 61.15 -8.51
N GLU A 344 33.65 60.17 -9.40
CA GLU A 344 34.72 60.13 -10.41
C GLU A 344 34.56 61.28 -11.42
N HIS A 345 33.34 61.56 -11.88
CA HIS A 345 33.06 62.68 -12.76
C HIS A 345 33.29 64.03 -12.09
N ALA A 346 32.92 64.18 -10.82
CA ALA A 346 33.14 65.39 -10.03
C ALA A 346 34.63 65.62 -9.79
N ALA A 347 35.39 64.58 -9.41
CA ALA A 347 36.84 64.66 -9.26
C ALA A 347 37.56 65.07 -10.55
N LYS A 348 37.15 64.49 -11.68
CA LYS A 348 37.69 64.85 -13.00
C LYS A 348 37.33 66.28 -13.40
N PHE A 349 36.09 66.70 -13.17
CA PHE A 349 35.66 68.07 -13.42
C PHE A 349 36.47 69.07 -12.58
N LEU A 350 36.68 68.78 -11.29
CA LEU A 350 37.50 69.61 -10.41
C LEU A 350 38.96 69.65 -10.87
N GLU A 351 39.52 68.54 -11.35
CA GLU A 351 40.87 68.51 -11.93
C GLU A 351 40.96 69.35 -13.22
N ASP A 352 40.00 69.23 -14.13
CA ASP A 352 39.96 70.02 -15.36
C ASP A 352 39.75 71.52 -15.06
N PHE A 353 38.92 71.83 -14.05
CA PHE A 353 38.67 73.19 -13.59
C PHE A 353 39.91 73.82 -12.92
N GLU A 354 40.61 73.08 -12.06
CA GLU A 354 41.89 73.50 -11.48
C GLU A 354 42.90 73.86 -12.59
N ARG A 355 43.00 73.05 -13.66
CA ARG A 355 43.88 73.34 -14.79
C ARG A 355 43.50 74.62 -15.53
N CYS A 356 42.20 74.91 -15.68
CA CYS A 356 41.70 76.15 -16.27
C CYS A 356 42.00 77.37 -15.39
N VAL A 357 41.78 77.28 -14.08
CA VAL A 357 42.07 78.34 -13.11
C VAL A 357 43.57 78.63 -13.04
N ALA A 358 44.40 77.58 -13.05
CA ALA A 358 45.87 77.72 -13.10
C ALA A 358 46.36 78.38 -14.41
N ALA A 359 45.69 78.13 -15.53
CA ALA A 359 46.01 78.78 -16.81
C ALA A 359 45.64 80.28 -16.81
N GLN A 360 44.55 80.68 -16.16
CA GLN A 360 44.08 82.08 -16.10
C GLN A 360 44.86 82.93 -15.10
N SER A 361 45.21 82.38 -13.94
CA SER A 361 46.08 83.03 -12.94
C SER A 361 47.47 83.34 -13.50
N SER A 362 47.96 82.55 -14.47
CA SER A 362 49.21 82.85 -15.19
C SER A 362 49.13 84.05 -16.15
N GLN A 363 47.91 84.48 -16.51
CA GLN A 363 47.67 85.53 -17.52
C GLN A 363 47.18 86.84 -16.94
N HIS A 364 46.45 86.84 -15.81
CA HIS A 364 45.86 88.04 -15.21
C HIS A 364 46.23 88.10 -13.71
N GLY A 365 46.86 89.19 -13.28
CA GLY A 365 47.47 89.34 -11.93
C GLY A 365 46.50 89.48 -10.75
N GLU A 366 45.26 89.00 -10.86
CA GLU A 366 44.29 88.92 -9.75
C GLU A 366 44.44 87.57 -9.02
N VAL A 367 45.46 87.49 -8.17
CA VAL A 367 45.94 86.21 -7.59
C VAL A 367 45.11 85.71 -6.40
N GLY A 368 44.45 86.61 -5.64
CA GLY A 368 43.86 86.25 -4.34
C GLY A 368 42.58 85.38 -4.37
N GLU A 369 41.65 85.68 -5.28
CA GLU A 369 40.38 84.94 -5.38
C GLU A 369 40.56 83.59 -6.11
N LEU A 370 41.40 83.56 -7.14
CA LEU A 370 41.72 82.34 -7.90
C LEU A 370 42.48 81.31 -7.05
N ASP A 371 43.41 81.73 -6.19
CA ASP A 371 44.14 80.85 -5.26
C ASP A 371 43.22 80.22 -4.20
N THR A 372 42.18 80.95 -3.78
CA THR A 372 41.22 80.47 -2.78
C THR A 372 40.32 79.40 -3.40
N ILE A 373 39.78 79.67 -4.60
CA ILE A 373 38.98 78.72 -5.38
C ILE A 373 39.78 77.44 -5.67
N GLN A 374 41.07 77.58 -6.02
CA GLN A 374 41.93 76.44 -6.28
C GLN A 374 42.13 75.56 -5.03
N ARG A 375 42.30 76.16 -3.86
CA ARG A 375 42.44 75.43 -2.58
C ARG A 375 41.15 74.69 -2.22
N GLU A 376 40.00 75.34 -2.35
CA GLU A 376 38.70 74.71 -2.10
C GLU A 376 38.44 73.54 -3.07
N CYS A 377 38.82 73.66 -4.35
CA CYS A 377 38.72 72.54 -5.30
C CYS A 377 39.60 71.35 -4.89
N GLN A 378 40.81 71.63 -4.38
CA GLN A 378 41.73 70.60 -3.91
C GLN A 378 41.20 69.89 -2.66
N GLU A 379 40.59 70.61 -1.72
CA GLU A 379 39.98 70.05 -0.52
C GLU A 379 38.80 69.12 -0.88
N VAL A 380 37.89 69.57 -1.74
CA VAL A 380 36.75 68.75 -2.19
C VAL A 380 37.23 67.52 -2.97
N ARG A 381 38.26 67.66 -3.81
CA ARG A 381 38.85 66.51 -4.52
C ARG A 381 39.53 65.55 -3.55
N TYR A 382 40.20 66.04 -2.51
CA TYR A 382 40.82 65.21 -1.49
C TYR A 382 39.78 64.39 -0.70
N GLU A 383 38.63 64.99 -0.36
CA GLU A 383 37.54 64.25 0.28
C GLU A 383 36.93 63.18 -0.65
N LEU A 384 36.66 63.53 -1.91
CA LEU A 384 36.07 62.62 -2.91
C LEU A 384 36.99 61.46 -3.29
N CYS A 385 38.30 61.71 -3.42
CA CYS A 385 39.30 60.71 -3.83
C CYS A 385 40.08 60.10 -2.67
N GLY A 386 39.89 60.58 -1.45
CA GLY A 386 40.52 60.09 -0.23
C GLY A 386 39.52 59.40 0.67
N GLU A 387 38.98 60.14 1.64
CA GLU A 387 38.15 59.60 2.72
C GLU A 387 36.90 58.86 2.21
N PHE A 388 36.29 59.32 1.12
CA PHE A 388 35.06 58.74 0.57
C PHE A 388 35.25 57.94 -0.73
N ALA A 389 36.48 57.65 -1.14
CA ALA A 389 36.76 57.01 -2.43
C ALA A 389 36.08 55.64 -2.61
N GLU A 390 35.97 54.86 -1.52
CA GLU A 390 35.39 53.52 -1.55
C GLU A 390 33.88 53.49 -1.26
N LEU A 391 33.32 54.58 -0.71
CA LEU A 391 31.90 54.64 -0.32
C LEU A 391 30.94 54.30 -1.49
N PRO A 392 31.12 54.80 -2.73
CA PRO A 392 30.26 54.42 -3.85
C PRO A 392 30.30 52.93 -4.17
N ARG A 393 31.48 52.30 -4.06
CA ARG A 393 31.64 50.85 -4.28
C ARG A 393 31.00 50.04 -3.16
N GLU A 394 31.15 50.46 -1.90
CA GLU A 394 30.53 49.79 -0.76
C GLU A 394 29.00 49.84 -0.82
N VAL A 395 28.45 51.00 -1.16
CA VAL A 395 27.00 51.19 -1.34
C VAL A 395 26.50 50.39 -2.55
N GLN A 396 27.25 50.32 -3.64
CA GLN A 396 26.94 49.47 -4.79
C GLN A 396 26.96 47.98 -4.41
N ALA A 397 27.97 47.52 -3.67
CA ALA A 397 28.07 46.14 -3.22
C ALA A 397 26.91 45.77 -2.29
N PHE A 398 26.51 46.68 -1.40
CA PHE A 398 25.32 46.52 -0.56
C PHE A 398 24.04 46.38 -1.40
N SER A 399 23.83 47.28 -2.36
CA SER A 399 22.68 47.24 -3.28
C SER A 399 22.60 45.94 -4.07
N GLN A 400 23.73 45.47 -4.63
CA GLN A 400 23.80 44.20 -5.35
C GLN A 400 23.46 43.00 -4.46
N ARG A 401 23.98 42.97 -3.22
CA ARG A 401 23.63 41.93 -2.24
C ARG A 401 22.14 41.95 -1.91
N ALA A 402 21.57 43.13 -1.66
CA ALA A 402 20.14 43.27 -1.38
C ALA A 402 19.27 42.78 -2.56
N GLN A 403 19.67 43.10 -3.80
CA GLN A 403 18.99 42.61 -5.00
C GLN A 403 19.10 41.08 -5.15
N ALA A 404 20.28 40.51 -4.94
CA ALA A 404 20.49 39.06 -5.00
C ALA A 404 19.67 38.32 -3.94
N LEU A 405 19.59 38.85 -2.72
CA LEU A 405 18.77 38.28 -1.63
C LEU A 405 17.27 38.30 -1.97
N ARG A 406 16.76 39.37 -2.61
CA ARG A 406 15.37 39.42 -3.09
C ARG A 406 15.06 38.31 -4.09
N LEU A 407 15.94 38.11 -5.09
CA LEU A 407 15.78 37.06 -6.10
C LEU A 407 15.90 35.67 -5.48
N GLY A 408 16.87 35.47 -4.58
CA GLY A 408 17.04 34.22 -3.85
C GLY A 408 15.81 33.86 -3.03
N TYR A 409 15.19 34.84 -2.37
CA TYR A 409 13.92 34.66 -1.66
C TYR A 409 12.79 34.23 -2.61
N GLN A 410 12.64 34.87 -3.78
CA GLN A 410 11.60 34.49 -4.75
C GLN A 410 11.77 33.03 -5.20
N CYS A 411 12.99 32.62 -5.55
CA CYS A 411 13.28 31.24 -5.93
C CYS A 411 13.02 30.26 -4.78
N PHE A 412 13.44 30.59 -3.56
CA PHE A 412 13.19 29.73 -2.39
C PHE A 412 11.70 29.56 -2.12
N ARG A 413 10.95 30.67 -2.12
CA ARG A 413 9.50 30.66 -1.93
C ARG A 413 8.81 29.81 -2.98
N GLU A 414 9.16 29.98 -4.26
CA GLU A 414 8.62 29.15 -5.34
C GLU A 414 8.94 27.66 -5.15
N ALA A 415 10.18 27.33 -4.77
CA ALA A 415 10.58 25.95 -4.51
C ALA A 415 9.84 25.31 -3.32
N VAL A 416 9.64 26.05 -2.23
CA VAL A 416 8.90 25.55 -1.06
C VAL A 416 7.41 25.46 -1.37
N LEU A 417 6.80 26.45 -2.03
CA LEU A 417 5.40 26.38 -2.44
C LEU A 417 5.15 25.22 -3.41
N HIS A 418 6.06 24.99 -4.36
CA HIS A 418 6.03 23.81 -5.21
C HIS A 418 6.03 22.56 -4.32
N ARG A 419 7.01 22.40 -3.43
CA ARG A 419 7.08 21.24 -2.52
C ARG A 419 5.82 21.06 -1.67
N LEU A 420 5.29 22.11 -1.06
CA LEU A 420 4.03 22.08 -0.29
C LEU A 420 2.83 21.66 -1.15
N THR A 421 2.80 22.11 -2.41
CA THR A 421 1.78 21.70 -3.40
C THR A 421 1.85 20.19 -3.70
N TYR A 422 3.05 19.59 -3.66
CA TYR A 422 3.27 18.13 -3.81
C TYR A 422 3.23 17.34 -2.49
N VAL A 423 3.33 18.00 -1.34
CA VAL A 423 3.14 17.42 0.01
C VAL A 423 1.64 17.21 0.29
N SER A 424 0.75 17.96 -0.40
CA SER A 424 -0.62 17.49 -0.67
C SER A 424 -0.53 16.24 -1.55
N PRO A 425 -0.90 15.07 -1.02
CA PRO A 425 -0.01 13.92 -0.89
C PRO A 425 0.35 13.24 -2.22
N VAL A 426 1.48 12.52 -2.23
CA VAL A 426 1.84 11.53 -3.27
C VAL A 426 0.76 10.45 -3.46
N ALA A 427 -0.11 10.25 -2.45
CA ALA A 427 -1.34 9.48 -2.55
C ALA A 427 -2.32 10.05 -3.60
N ASN A 428 -2.37 11.37 -3.78
CA ASN A 428 -3.16 12.04 -4.81
C ASN A 428 -2.56 11.83 -6.20
N THR A 429 -1.24 11.75 -6.37
CA THR A 429 -0.66 11.39 -7.68
C THR A 429 -0.93 9.93 -8.07
N VAL A 430 -0.93 8.99 -7.12
CA VAL A 430 -1.27 7.59 -7.40
C VAL A 430 -2.78 7.41 -7.59
N LEU A 431 -3.61 8.08 -6.79
CA LEU A 431 -5.07 8.10 -6.96
C LEU A 431 -5.48 8.84 -8.24
N GLU A 432 -4.88 9.98 -8.59
CA GLU A 432 -5.11 10.67 -9.86
C GLU A 432 -4.58 9.85 -11.04
N SER A 433 -3.42 9.20 -10.91
CA SER A 433 -2.92 8.32 -11.97
C SER A 433 -3.89 7.17 -12.21
N LYS A 434 -4.44 6.57 -11.15
CA LYS A 434 -5.45 5.52 -11.25
C LYS A 434 -6.77 6.05 -11.80
N ARG A 435 -7.22 7.23 -11.36
CA ARG A 435 -8.42 7.91 -11.87
C ARG A 435 -8.28 8.23 -13.37
N ARG A 436 -7.12 8.74 -13.80
CA ARG A 436 -6.82 9.02 -15.22
C ARG A 436 -6.75 7.73 -16.05
N GLN A 437 -6.31 6.63 -15.46
CA GLN A 437 -6.31 5.32 -16.10
C GLN A 437 -7.74 4.78 -16.27
N ASP A 438 -8.58 4.89 -15.23
CA ASP A 438 -9.99 4.51 -15.29
C ASP A 438 -10.77 5.39 -16.29
N GLU A 439 -10.54 6.71 -16.29
CA GLU A 439 -11.09 7.66 -17.28
C GLU A 439 -10.66 7.30 -18.71
N PHE A 440 -9.39 6.92 -18.91
CA PHE A 440 -8.90 6.48 -20.21
C PHE A 440 -9.57 5.18 -20.68
N ASP A 441 -9.71 4.20 -19.79
CA ASP A 441 -10.37 2.93 -20.12
C ASP A 441 -11.86 3.10 -20.41
N ASP A 442 -12.53 4.03 -19.73
CA ASP A 442 -13.91 4.42 -20.02
C ASP A 442 -14.02 5.14 -21.37
N CYS A 443 -13.13 6.10 -21.67
CA CYS A 443 -13.09 6.75 -22.99
C CYS A 443 -12.78 5.74 -24.12
N VAL A 444 -11.89 4.77 -23.91
CA VAL A 444 -11.60 3.72 -24.90
C VAL A 444 -12.80 2.81 -25.11
N ARG A 445 -13.55 2.51 -24.05
CA ARG A 445 -14.78 1.71 -24.12
C ARG A 445 -15.90 2.46 -24.83
N GLU A 446 -16.05 3.74 -24.54
CA GLU A 446 -16.98 4.64 -25.24
C GLU A 446 -16.58 4.77 -26.72
N LEU A 447 -15.28 4.92 -27.03
CA LEU A 447 -14.80 4.97 -28.42
C LEU A 447 -15.01 3.64 -29.16
N LYS A 448 -14.87 2.50 -28.48
CA LYS A 448 -15.18 1.18 -29.03
C LYS A 448 -16.68 1.00 -29.25
N SER A 449 -17.52 1.48 -28.33
CA SER A 449 -18.98 1.50 -28.47
C SER A 449 -19.41 2.40 -29.63
N TRP A 450 -18.86 3.61 -29.70
CA TRP A 450 -19.09 4.57 -30.78
C TRP A 450 -18.59 4.02 -32.12
N ALA A 451 -17.44 3.34 -32.16
CA ALA A 451 -16.95 2.70 -33.39
C ALA A 451 -17.84 1.52 -33.80
N ALA A 452 -18.34 0.74 -32.84
CA ALA A 452 -19.33 -0.32 -33.08
C ALA A 452 -20.66 0.26 -33.61
N GLU A 453 -21.14 1.37 -33.05
CA GLU A 453 -22.36 2.07 -33.48
C GLU A 453 -22.18 2.79 -34.83
N ALA A 454 -21.03 3.43 -35.07
CA ALA A 454 -20.69 4.09 -36.34
C ALA A 454 -20.43 3.08 -37.47
N SER A 455 -19.90 1.90 -37.15
CA SER A 455 -19.75 0.79 -38.11
C SER A 455 -21.08 0.19 -38.57
N HIS A 456 -22.20 0.52 -37.92
CA HIS A 456 -23.54 0.17 -38.38
C HIS A 456 -24.13 1.17 -39.40
N GLY A 457 -23.42 2.26 -39.74
CA GLY A 457 -23.99 3.34 -40.56
C GLY A 457 -23.11 3.94 -41.66
N GLU A 458 -21.77 3.93 -41.55
CA GLU A 458 -20.91 4.60 -42.54
C GLU A 458 -19.75 3.72 -43.03
N SER A 459 -19.51 3.75 -44.34
CA SER A 459 -18.51 2.92 -45.02
C SER A 459 -17.11 3.20 -44.49
N TRP A 460 -16.32 2.15 -44.22
CA TRP A 460 -14.91 2.22 -43.80
C TRP A 460 -14.04 3.18 -44.64
N ARG A 461 -14.45 3.50 -45.89
CA ARG A 461 -13.80 4.50 -46.74
C ARG A 461 -13.93 5.93 -46.24
N ASP A 462 -15.06 6.29 -45.63
CA ASP A 462 -15.31 7.66 -45.15
C ASP A 462 -14.56 7.93 -43.85
N ILE A 463 -14.47 6.91 -42.97
CA ILE A 463 -13.63 6.93 -41.78
C ILE A 463 -12.15 7.10 -42.17
N TYR A 464 -11.70 6.37 -43.19
CA TYR A 464 -10.31 6.49 -43.66
C TYR A 464 -10.02 7.86 -44.28
N SER A 465 -10.95 8.42 -45.07
CA SER A 465 -10.82 9.78 -45.63
C SER A 465 -10.73 10.85 -44.54
N LYS A 466 -11.56 10.78 -43.48
CA LYS A 466 -11.48 11.70 -42.34
C LYS A 466 -10.15 11.57 -41.57
N ILE A 467 -9.65 10.34 -41.38
CA ILE A 467 -8.34 10.12 -40.75
C ILE A 467 -7.20 10.71 -41.59
N VAL A 468 -7.30 10.63 -42.92
CA VAL A 468 -6.32 11.23 -43.83
C VAL A 468 -6.38 12.77 -43.78
N GLU A 469 -7.56 13.36 -43.75
CA GLU A 469 -7.73 14.82 -43.58
C GLU A 469 -7.17 15.33 -42.24
N ILE A 470 -7.44 14.62 -41.14
CA ILE A 470 -6.89 14.95 -39.82
C ILE A 470 -5.36 14.85 -39.82
N LYS A 471 -4.79 13.82 -40.45
CA LYS A 471 -3.33 13.72 -40.63
C LYS A 471 -2.77 14.87 -41.47
N GLN A 472 -3.50 15.34 -42.48
CA GLN A 472 -3.11 16.48 -43.31
C GLN A 472 -3.12 17.80 -42.51
N MET A 473 -4.14 18.01 -41.67
CA MET A 473 -4.21 19.18 -40.78
C MET A 473 -3.10 19.18 -39.72
N ILE A 474 -2.83 18.04 -39.09
CA ILE A 474 -1.77 17.94 -38.08
C ILE A 474 -0.41 18.25 -38.73
N LYS A 475 -0.14 17.73 -39.94
CA LYS A 475 1.09 18.04 -40.67
C LYS A 475 1.18 19.53 -41.06
N SER A 476 0.07 20.16 -41.44
CA SER A 476 0.07 21.58 -41.80
C SER A 476 0.29 22.47 -40.57
N GLU A 477 -0.30 22.15 -39.41
CA GLU A 477 -0.06 22.84 -38.14
C GLU A 477 1.38 22.67 -37.67
N GLN A 478 1.93 21.45 -37.72
CA GLN A 478 3.34 21.21 -37.37
C GLN A 478 4.29 22.02 -38.26
N SER A 479 4.03 22.07 -39.57
CA SER A 479 4.84 22.88 -40.49
C SER A 479 4.72 24.39 -40.23
N SER A 480 3.56 24.85 -39.76
CA SER A 480 3.30 26.25 -39.39
C SER A 480 4.05 26.63 -38.10
N LEU A 481 4.05 25.72 -37.12
CA LEU A 481 4.79 25.86 -35.87
C LEU A 481 6.31 25.84 -36.09
N GLU A 482 6.82 24.99 -36.97
CA GLU A 482 8.24 24.96 -37.35
C GLU A 482 8.67 26.24 -38.07
N LYS A 483 7.84 26.78 -38.97
CA LYS A 483 8.11 28.08 -39.61
C LYS A 483 8.08 29.24 -38.62
N LYS A 484 7.17 29.23 -37.64
CA LYS A 484 7.15 30.24 -36.56
C LYS A 484 8.39 30.14 -35.66
N ARG A 485 8.84 28.92 -35.35
CA ARG A 485 10.06 28.67 -34.58
C ARG A 485 11.33 29.12 -35.33
N GLY A 486 11.39 28.89 -36.64
CA GLY A 486 12.48 29.37 -37.49
C GLY A 486 12.58 30.91 -37.55
N ARG A 487 11.44 31.60 -37.65
CA ARG A 487 11.39 33.08 -37.64
C ARG A 487 11.75 33.69 -36.29
N ALA A 488 11.39 33.03 -35.19
CA ALA A 488 11.77 33.47 -33.85
C ALA A 488 13.31 33.39 -33.64
N MET A 489 13.96 32.34 -34.17
CA MET A 489 15.42 32.18 -34.05
C MET A 489 16.24 33.10 -34.97
N THR A 490 15.73 33.49 -36.15
CA THR A 490 16.42 34.48 -37.00
C THR A 490 16.25 35.92 -36.47
N SER A 491 15.18 36.21 -35.74
CA SER A 491 14.96 37.52 -35.09
C SER A 491 15.81 37.74 -33.82
N THR A 492 16.45 36.69 -33.27
CA THR A 492 17.35 36.80 -32.10
C THR A 492 18.83 36.90 -32.50
N ARG A 493 19.15 36.90 -33.81
CA ARG A 493 20.52 36.87 -34.34
C ARG A 493 20.88 38.04 -35.25
N ASN A 494 19.95 38.99 -35.42
CA ASN A 494 20.21 40.38 -35.82
C ASN A 494 19.94 41.26 -34.61
#